data_AF-F3CA40-F1
#
_entry.id   AF-F3CA40-F1
#
_cell.length_a   1.000
_cell.length_b   1.000
_cell.length_c   1.000
_cell.angle_alpha   90.00
_cell.angle_beta   90.00
_cell.angle_gamma   90.00
#
_symmetry.space_group_name_H-M   'P 1'
#
loop_
_entity.id
_entity.type
_entity.pdbx_description
1 polymer ?
#
loop_
_entity_poly.entity_id
_entity_poly.type
_entity_poly.pdbx_seq_one_letter_code
_entity_poly.pdbx_strand_id
1 'polypeptide(L)'
;GRETSSATRKPIPASLVTLRSLDDLQGMQGLSDQVLERLKLYVCILPANTWVNSDTASAEVLAAVVPGLSLPSAQTVVAERDRGQWFAYRLEIIARMQVPTQAADGLEIGVASEWFVFRGKARRDGRQASMEALLYVRDDSVPHVIWSRIGV
;
A
#
# COMPACT_ATOMS: atom_id res chain seq x y z
N GLY A 1 17.41 -45.89 -14.37
CA GLY A 1 15.97 -45.65 -14.21
C GLY A 1 15.78 -44.29 -13.61
N ARG A 2 15.17 -43.36 -14.35
CA ARG A 2 14.67 -42.09 -13.83
C ARG A 2 13.18 -42.10 -14.09
N GLU A 3 12.39 -42.22 -13.04
CA GLU A 3 10.95 -41.96 -13.11
C GLU A 3 10.68 -40.69 -12.33
N THR A 4 10.53 -39.58 -13.05
CA THR A 4 9.96 -38.35 -12.51
C THR A 4 8.49 -38.33 -12.93
N SER A 5 7.61 -38.41 -11.94
CA SER A 5 6.16 -38.27 -12.11
C SER A 5 5.84 -36.96 -12.84
N SER A 6 5.26 -37.07 -14.04
CA SER A 6 4.79 -35.96 -14.85
C SER A 6 3.39 -35.55 -14.40
N ALA A 7 3.30 -34.61 -13.47
CA ALA A 7 2.07 -33.85 -13.23
C ALA A 7 2.24 -32.45 -13.81
N THR A 8 2.18 -32.32 -15.13
CA THR A 8 2.17 -31.03 -15.81
C THR A 8 0.80 -30.39 -15.61
N ARG A 9 0.58 -29.75 -14.46
CA ARG A 9 -0.57 -28.86 -14.29
C ARG A 9 -0.36 -27.68 -15.23
N LYS A 10 -1.06 -27.71 -16.37
CA LYS A 10 -1.08 -26.61 -17.34
C LYS A 10 -1.44 -25.33 -16.56
N PRO A 11 -0.60 -24.28 -16.57
CA PRO A 11 -0.93 -23.03 -15.89
C PRO A 11 -2.26 -22.54 -16.47
N ILE A 12 -3.26 -22.36 -15.61
CA ILE A 12 -4.46 -21.65 -16.02
C ILE A 12 -3.97 -20.24 -16.37
N PRO A 13 -4.26 -19.72 -17.58
CA PRO A 13 -3.93 -18.34 -17.91
C PRO A 13 -4.49 -17.45 -16.80
N ALA A 14 -3.70 -16.52 -16.27
CA ALA A 14 -4.24 -15.51 -15.38
C ALA A 14 -5.27 -14.68 -16.17
N SER A 15 -6.54 -15.08 -16.13
CA SER A 15 -7.66 -14.27 -16.60
C SER A 15 -8.15 -13.32 -15.50
N LEU A 16 -7.27 -13.04 -14.52
CA LEU A 16 -7.65 -12.42 -13.26
C LEU A 16 -8.02 -10.97 -13.53
N VAL A 17 -9.24 -10.63 -13.13
CA VAL A 17 -9.65 -9.26 -12.86
C VAL A 17 -8.51 -8.61 -12.08
N THR A 18 -7.98 -7.49 -12.58
CA THR A 18 -6.95 -6.73 -11.86
C THR A 18 -7.48 -6.44 -10.47
N LEU A 19 -6.74 -6.84 -9.43
CA LEU A 19 -7.10 -6.57 -8.05
C LEU A 19 -7.26 -5.05 -7.86
N ARG A 20 -8.41 -4.63 -7.32
CA ARG A 20 -8.78 -3.22 -7.10
C ARG A 20 -9.10 -2.95 -5.63
N SER A 21 -9.52 -3.96 -4.87
CA SER A 21 -9.67 -3.88 -3.41
C SER A 21 -9.25 -5.17 -2.73
N LEU A 22 -9.06 -5.11 -1.40
CA LEU A 22 -8.84 -6.30 -0.59
C LEU A 22 -10.02 -7.29 -0.63
N ASP A 23 -11.22 -6.84 -1.00
CA ASP A 23 -12.37 -7.74 -1.17
C ASP A 23 -12.14 -8.70 -2.35
N ASP A 24 -11.33 -8.30 -3.35
CA ASP A 24 -10.94 -9.18 -4.46
C ASP A 24 -10.00 -10.32 -4.01
N LEU A 25 -9.50 -10.29 -2.76
CA LEU A 25 -8.69 -11.35 -2.15
C LEU A 25 -9.52 -12.36 -1.34
N GLN A 26 -10.85 -12.17 -1.26
CA GLN A 26 -11.74 -13.10 -0.56
C GLN A 26 -11.64 -14.52 -1.13
N GLY A 27 -11.59 -15.51 -0.24
CA GLY A 27 -11.48 -16.92 -0.61
C GLY A 27 -10.07 -17.39 -0.93
N MET A 28 -9.05 -16.52 -0.87
CA MET A 28 -7.65 -16.94 -0.94
C MET A 28 -7.22 -17.66 0.35
N GLN A 29 -6.45 -18.74 0.19
CA GLN A 29 -5.97 -19.53 1.33
C GLN A 29 -5.17 -18.66 2.31
N GLY A 30 -5.55 -18.68 3.58
CA GLY A 30 -4.92 -17.89 4.64
C GLY A 30 -5.47 -16.47 4.83
N LEU A 31 -6.41 -16.03 3.98
CA LEU A 31 -7.06 -14.71 4.09
C LEU A 31 -8.54 -14.90 4.46
N SER A 32 -8.81 -15.09 5.76
CA SER A 32 -10.19 -15.06 6.26
C SER A 32 -10.76 -13.64 6.22
N ASP A 33 -12.09 -13.52 6.23
CA ASP A 33 -12.75 -12.20 6.27
C ASP A 33 -12.27 -11.35 7.45
N GLN A 34 -12.06 -11.98 8.62
CA GLN A 34 -11.53 -11.29 9.79
C GLN A 34 -10.09 -10.76 9.57
N VAL A 35 -9.25 -11.52 8.85
CA VAL A 35 -7.89 -11.07 8.51
C VAL A 35 -7.96 -9.93 7.50
N LEU A 36 -8.79 -10.03 6.47
CA LEU A 36 -8.97 -8.99 5.46
C LEU A 36 -9.49 -7.69 6.10
N GLU A 37 -10.47 -7.76 6.98
CA GLU A 37 -10.97 -6.59 7.72
C GLU A 37 -9.88 -5.90 8.55
N ARG A 38 -8.98 -6.67 9.18
CA ARG A 38 -7.84 -6.10 9.91
C ARG A 38 -6.82 -5.47 8.96
N LEU A 39 -6.58 -6.08 7.80
CA LEU A 39 -5.61 -5.58 6.81
C LEU A 39 -6.10 -4.31 6.10
N LYS A 40 -7.42 -4.07 6.01
CA LYS A 40 -8.00 -2.85 5.41
C LYS A 40 -7.49 -1.54 6.03
N LEU A 41 -6.98 -1.58 7.26
CA LEU A 41 -6.39 -0.42 7.94
C LEU A 41 -4.96 -0.11 7.50
N TYR A 42 -4.24 -1.07 6.93
CA TYR A 42 -2.79 -0.99 6.71
C TYR A 42 -2.35 -1.26 5.26
N VAL A 43 -3.21 -1.88 4.45
CA VAL A 43 -2.88 -2.35 3.11
C VAL A 43 -3.76 -1.67 2.07
N CYS A 44 -3.18 -1.38 0.91
CA CYS A 44 -3.91 -0.99 -0.29
C CYS A 44 -3.41 -1.82 -1.48
N ILE A 45 -4.16 -1.78 -2.59
CA ILE A 45 -3.79 -2.44 -3.83
C ILE A 45 -3.53 -1.37 -4.88
N LEU A 46 -2.32 -1.40 -5.46
CA LEU A 46 -1.89 -0.51 -6.52
C LEU A 46 -1.46 -1.36 -7.74
N PRO A 47 -1.65 -0.87 -8.98
CA PRO A 47 -1.35 -1.63 -10.20
C PRO A 47 0.14 -1.57 -10.57
N ALA A 48 1.01 -1.29 -9.60
CA ALA A 48 2.46 -1.23 -9.75
C ALA A 48 3.12 -1.50 -8.38
N ASN A 49 4.39 -1.93 -8.39
CA ASN A 49 5.20 -1.95 -7.19
C ASN A 49 5.59 -0.51 -6.85
N THR A 50 5.31 -0.08 -5.62
CA THR A 50 5.49 1.28 -5.16
C THR A 50 6.17 1.29 -3.81
N TRP A 51 7.05 2.27 -3.58
CA TRP A 51 7.64 2.46 -2.27
C TRP A 51 6.60 2.94 -1.26
N VAL A 52 6.74 2.51 -0.01
CA VAL A 52 5.93 3.02 1.09
C VAL A 52 6.34 4.47 1.38
N ASN A 53 5.37 5.38 1.30
CA ASN A 53 5.59 6.77 1.69
C ASN A 53 5.60 6.89 3.23
N SER A 54 6.78 7.11 3.80
CA SER A 54 7.00 7.19 5.24
C SER A 54 6.34 8.39 5.90
N ASP A 55 6.08 9.46 5.14
CA ASP A 55 5.36 10.62 5.66
C ASP A 55 3.85 10.35 5.87
N THR A 56 3.32 9.28 5.25
CA THR A 56 1.90 8.91 5.38
C THR A 56 1.67 7.53 6.01
N ALA A 57 2.68 6.68 6.06
CA ALA A 57 2.57 5.33 6.61
C ALA A 57 2.29 5.34 8.13
N SER A 58 1.53 4.37 8.62
CA SER A 58 1.36 4.19 10.07
C SER A 58 2.60 3.56 10.70
N ALA A 59 2.69 3.59 12.04
CA ALA A 59 3.79 2.95 12.76
C ALA A 59 3.83 1.43 12.53
N GLU A 60 2.67 0.78 12.42
CA GLU A 60 2.54 -0.64 12.13
C GLU A 60 3.08 -0.99 10.73
N VAL A 61 2.76 -0.16 9.73
CA VAL A 61 3.29 -0.34 8.37
C VAL A 61 4.81 -0.17 8.39
N LEU A 62 5.33 0.87 9.03
CA LEU A 62 6.77 1.12 9.10
C LEU A 62 7.51 -0.01 9.83
N ALA A 63 7.00 -0.48 10.97
CA ALA A 63 7.59 -1.61 11.69
C ALA A 63 7.53 -2.92 10.90
N ALA A 64 6.52 -3.09 10.03
CA ALA A 64 6.40 -4.27 9.18
C ALA A 64 7.37 -4.26 7.98
N VAL A 65 7.62 -3.09 7.38
CA VAL A 65 8.44 -2.97 6.16
C VAL A 65 9.91 -2.67 6.43
N VAL A 66 10.25 -2.12 7.60
CA VAL A 66 11.63 -1.77 7.96
C VAL A 66 12.26 -2.88 8.81
N PRO A 67 13.25 -3.63 8.29
CA PRO A 67 13.87 -4.74 9.03
C PRO A 67 14.47 -4.29 10.36
N GLY A 68 14.07 -4.94 11.45
CA GLY A 68 14.58 -4.67 12.79
C GLY A 68 13.98 -3.45 13.49
N LEU A 69 13.09 -2.69 12.84
CA LEU A 69 12.40 -1.57 13.48
C LEU A 69 11.30 -2.08 14.41
N SER A 70 11.43 -1.81 15.71
CA SER A 70 10.38 -2.16 16.67
C SER A 70 9.16 -1.25 16.52
N LEU A 71 7.97 -1.76 16.84
CA LEU A 71 6.74 -0.95 16.84
C LEU A 71 6.84 0.28 17.76
N PRO A 72 7.37 0.21 19.01
CA PRO A 72 7.57 1.39 19.84
C PRO A 72 8.51 2.44 19.21
N SER A 73 9.57 2.00 18.53
CA SER A 73 10.48 2.90 17.81
C SER A 73 9.77 3.57 16.63
N ALA A 74 8.99 2.81 15.85
CA ALA A 74 8.17 3.36 14.76
C ALA A 74 7.15 4.39 15.28
N GLN A 75 6.50 4.13 16.42
CA GLN A 75 5.57 5.06 17.05
C GLN A 75 6.25 6.38 17.47
N THR A 76 7.48 6.31 17.97
CA THR A 76 8.26 7.51 18.33
C THR A 76 8.56 8.35 17.09
N VAL A 77 9.05 7.71 16.03
CA VAL A 77 9.34 8.37 14.76
C VAL A 77 8.10 9.00 14.14
N VAL A 78 6.95 8.29 14.17
CA VAL A 78 5.66 8.83 13.71
C VAL A 78 5.21 10.01 14.57
N ALA A 79 5.38 9.95 15.89
CA ALA A 79 5.01 11.06 16.77
C ALA A 79 5.87 12.32 16.52
N GLU A 80 7.15 12.17 16.17
CA GLU A 80 8.00 13.28 15.74
C GLU A 80 7.54 13.85 14.39
N ARG A 81 7.27 12.98 13.41
CA ARG A 81 6.72 13.36 12.11
C ARG A 81 5.44 14.18 12.26
N ASP A 82 4.51 13.71 13.07
CA ASP A 82 3.21 14.36 13.28
C ASP A 82 3.32 15.70 14.02
N ARG A 83 4.47 15.98 14.66
CA ARG A 83 4.84 17.30 15.22
C ARG A 83 5.53 18.22 14.21
N GLY A 84 5.56 17.84 12.93
CA GLY A 84 6.11 18.63 11.83
C GLY A 84 7.54 18.26 11.42
N GLN A 85 8.11 17.18 11.97
CA GLN A 85 9.41 16.67 11.53
C GLN A 85 9.24 15.64 10.40
N TRP A 86 8.71 16.08 9.26
CA TRP A 86 8.58 15.27 8.06
C TRP A 86 9.95 14.87 7.50
N PHE A 87 10.01 13.78 6.77
CA PHE A 87 11.26 13.34 6.14
C PHE A 87 11.50 14.12 4.86
N ALA A 88 12.68 14.72 4.72
CA ALA A 88 13.02 15.46 3.50
C ALA A 88 13.48 14.54 2.36
N TYR A 89 14.13 13.43 2.70
CA TYR A 89 14.68 12.47 1.74
C TYR A 89 14.91 11.10 2.37
N ARG A 90 15.09 10.08 1.52
CA ARG A 90 15.20 8.67 1.94
C ARG A 90 16.31 8.40 2.97
N LEU A 91 17.46 9.06 2.84
CA LEU A 91 18.59 8.86 3.75
C LEU A 91 18.26 9.33 5.19
N GLU A 92 17.39 10.33 5.34
CA GLU A 92 16.92 10.76 6.66
C GLU A 92 16.07 9.67 7.33
N ILE A 93 15.25 8.96 6.55
CA ILE A 93 14.45 7.84 7.05
C ILE A 93 15.37 6.74 7.60
N ILE A 94 16.39 6.36 6.81
CA ILE A 94 17.40 5.35 7.19
C ILE A 94 18.09 5.73 8.50
N ALA A 95 18.46 7.00 8.66
CA ALA A 95 19.12 7.49 9.86
C ALA A 95 18.19 7.50 11.08
N ARG A 96 16.98 8.08 10.95
CA ARG A 96 16.02 8.24 12.06
C ARG A 96 15.43 6.92 12.54
N MET A 97 15.22 5.98 11.62
CA MET A 97 14.76 4.62 11.94
C MET A 97 15.90 3.66 12.28
N GLN A 98 17.16 4.13 12.28
CA GLN A 98 18.36 3.35 12.61
C GLN A 98 18.46 2.06 11.79
N VAL A 99 18.13 2.14 10.49
CA VAL A 99 18.15 0.99 9.60
C VAL A 99 19.61 0.56 9.39
N PRO A 100 19.94 -0.73 9.60
CA PRO A 100 21.28 -1.23 9.32
C PRO A 100 21.69 -0.98 7.88
N THR A 101 22.91 -0.50 7.62
CA THR A 101 23.38 -0.15 6.27
C THR A 101 23.22 -1.30 5.27
N GLN A 102 23.49 -2.53 5.70
CA GLN A 102 23.30 -3.76 4.91
C GLN A 102 21.84 -4.04 4.50
N ALA A 103 20.86 -3.52 5.23
CA ALA A 103 19.44 -3.63 4.89
C ALA A 103 18.91 -2.42 4.11
N ALA A 104 19.67 -1.31 4.07
CA ALA A 104 19.22 -0.07 3.48
C ALA A 104 19.08 -0.13 1.96
N ASP A 105 19.89 -0.92 1.25
CA ASP A 105 19.86 -0.95 -0.22
C ASP A 105 18.58 -1.61 -0.77
N GLY A 106 18.00 -2.58 -0.06
CA GLY A 106 16.78 -3.28 -0.46
C GLY A 106 15.48 -2.68 0.07
N LEU A 107 15.55 -1.54 0.77
CA LEU A 107 14.40 -1.01 1.49
C LEU A 107 13.49 -0.14 0.60
N GLU A 108 12.30 -0.62 0.28
CA GLU A 108 11.32 0.05 -0.59
C GLU A 108 10.49 1.11 0.16
N ILE A 109 11.16 2.10 0.74
CA ILE A 109 10.54 3.25 1.41
C ILE A 109 11.03 4.57 0.84
N GLY A 110 10.16 5.56 0.82
CA GLY A 110 10.45 6.91 0.35
C GLY A 110 9.63 7.98 1.08
N VAL A 111 9.66 9.20 0.55
CA VAL A 111 8.99 10.41 1.07
C VAL A 111 7.89 10.93 0.14
N ALA A 112 7.65 10.24 -0.98
CA ALA A 112 6.76 10.69 -2.03
C ALA A 112 5.79 9.57 -2.44
N SER A 113 4.65 9.97 -3.00
CA SER A 113 3.70 9.09 -3.64
C SER A 113 3.30 9.66 -5.00
N GLU A 114 3.15 8.79 -5.99
CA GLU A 114 2.50 9.10 -7.27
C GLU A 114 1.04 8.62 -7.29
N TRP A 115 0.59 7.94 -6.23
CA TRP A 115 -0.71 7.29 -6.16
C TRP A 115 -1.57 7.92 -5.07
N PHE A 116 -2.79 8.28 -5.45
CA PHE A 116 -3.71 8.98 -4.57
C PHE A 116 -5.11 8.39 -4.68
N VAL A 117 -5.79 8.22 -3.55
CA VAL A 117 -7.21 7.87 -3.53
C VAL A 117 -8.02 9.15 -3.37
N PHE A 118 -8.80 9.49 -4.39
CA PHE A 118 -9.78 10.56 -4.32
C PHE A 118 -11.10 10.03 -3.73
N ARG A 119 -11.66 10.73 -2.74
CA ARG A 119 -12.98 10.45 -2.16
C ARG A 119 -13.85 11.69 -2.26
N GLY A 120 -14.89 11.62 -3.08
CA GLY A 120 -15.83 12.70 -3.32
C GLY A 120 -17.22 12.40 -2.75
N LYS A 121 -17.92 13.44 -2.30
CA LYS A 121 -19.35 13.38 -1.96
C LYS A 121 -20.06 14.53 -2.67
N ALA A 122 -21.14 14.21 -3.37
CA ALA A 122 -22.00 15.18 -4.04
C ALA A 122 -23.41 15.08 -3.48
N ARG A 123 -24.10 16.22 -3.34
CA ARG A 123 -25.49 16.29 -2.90
C ARG A 123 -26.30 17.17 -3.83
N ARG A 124 -27.47 16.69 -4.25
CA ARG A 124 -28.44 17.45 -5.04
C ARG A 124 -29.85 16.99 -4.72
N ASP A 125 -30.77 17.92 -4.47
CA ASP A 125 -32.19 17.66 -4.25
C ASP A 125 -32.47 16.53 -3.23
N GLY A 126 -31.76 16.57 -2.09
CA GLY A 126 -31.88 15.57 -1.03
C GLY A 126 -31.17 14.23 -1.30
N ARG A 127 -30.67 13.99 -2.52
CA ARG A 127 -29.93 12.78 -2.89
C ARG A 127 -28.44 13.01 -2.67
N GLN A 128 -27.76 12.02 -2.09
CA GLN A 128 -26.31 12.01 -1.92
C GLN A 128 -25.70 10.90 -2.77
N ALA A 129 -24.58 11.19 -3.42
CA ALA A 129 -23.75 10.21 -4.08
C ALA A 129 -22.31 10.34 -3.53
N SER A 130 -21.69 9.22 -3.20
CA SER A 130 -20.26 9.11 -2.93
C SER A 130 -19.55 8.57 -4.16
N MET A 131 -18.28 8.95 -4.30
CA MET A 131 -17.38 8.34 -5.26
C MET A 131 -15.99 8.14 -4.67
N GLU A 132 -15.33 7.11 -5.13
CA GLU A 132 -13.91 6.89 -4.90
C GLU A 132 -13.20 6.67 -6.24
N ALA A 133 -12.00 7.19 -6.40
CA ALA A 133 -11.17 6.96 -7.57
C ALA A 133 -9.70 6.79 -7.18
N LEU A 134 -8.99 5.90 -7.89
CA LEU A 134 -7.53 5.85 -7.83
C LEU A 134 -6.96 6.74 -8.91
N LEU A 135 -6.10 7.67 -8.48
CA LEU A 135 -5.41 8.61 -9.31
C LEU A 135 -3.93 8.24 -9.38
N TYR A 136 -3.37 8.38 -10.58
CA TYR A 136 -1.93 8.38 -10.82
C TYR A 136 -1.49 9.79 -11.20
N VAL A 137 -0.52 10.33 -10.47
CA VAL A 137 0.02 11.67 -10.66
C VAL A 137 1.54 11.55 -10.73
N ARG A 138 2.10 11.84 -11.90
CA ARG A 138 3.54 11.93 -12.10
C ARG A 138 3.88 13.37 -12.44
N ASP A 139 4.88 13.95 -11.77
CA ASP A 139 5.25 15.35 -11.93
C ASP A 139 4.06 16.30 -11.73
N ASP A 140 4.09 17.50 -12.30
CA ASP A 140 2.99 18.49 -12.26
C ASP A 140 1.93 18.22 -13.35
N SER A 141 1.71 16.95 -13.71
CA SER A 141 0.74 16.58 -14.74
C SER A 141 -0.69 16.54 -14.21
N VAL A 142 -1.66 16.57 -15.14
CA VAL A 142 -3.07 16.36 -14.82
C VAL A 142 -3.24 14.93 -14.28
N PRO A 143 -3.90 14.72 -13.12
CA PRO A 143 -4.10 13.39 -12.57
C PRO A 143 -4.81 12.44 -13.55
N HIS A 144 -4.25 11.24 -13.71
CA HIS A 144 -4.85 10.18 -14.49
C HIS A 144 -5.77 9.33 -13.62
N VAL A 145 -7.06 9.23 -13.99
CA VAL A 145 -8.01 8.34 -13.30
C VAL A 145 -7.81 6.92 -13.80
N ILE A 146 -7.38 6.02 -12.91
CA ILE A 146 -7.12 4.61 -13.23
C ILE A 146 -8.40 3.79 -13.09
N TRP A 147 -9.17 4.05 -12.04
CA TRP A 147 -10.53 3.55 -11.87
C TRP A 147 -11.35 4.53 -11.03
N SER A 148 -12.68 4.43 -11.15
CA SER A 148 -13.63 5.14 -10.29
C SER A 148 -14.82 4.24 -9.95
N ARG A 149 -15.38 4.40 -8.75
CA ARG A 149 -16.58 3.71 -8.26
C ARG A 149 -17.52 4.71 -7.60
N ILE A 150 -18.82 4.53 -7.81
CA ILE A 150 -19.89 5.35 -7.24
C ILE A 150 -20.65 4.50 -6.23
N GLY A 151 -21.09 5.10 -5.12
CA GLY A 151 -21.93 4.43 -4.12
C GLY A 151 -21.16 3.63 -3.06
N VAL A 152 -19.90 4.01 -2.80
CA VAL A 152 -19.06 3.47 -1.71
C VAL A 152 -19.38 4.13 -0.38
#